data_AF-A0A1I6PUK0-F1
#
_entry.id   AF-A0A1I6PUK0-F1
#
_cell.length_a   1.000
_cell.length_b   1.000
_cell.length_c   1.000
_cell.angle_alpha   90.00
_cell.angle_beta   90.00
_cell.angle_gamma   90.00
#
_symmetry.space_group_name_H-M   'P 1'
#
loop_
_entity.id
_entity.type
_entity.pdbx_description
1 polymer ?
#
loop_
_entity_poly.entity_id
_entity_poly.type
_entity_poly.pdbx_seq_one_letter_code
_entity_poly.pdbx_strand_id
1 'polypeptide(L)'
;MNRLIKAVILLTCVMFVGSALVFAEYKGNSLSNIENTDEVRIEPAMDAVAVVPGTDNALYPVQETDGIYEGMILAWGGKYLNFPWRSVASETASAQLMAMDVTQDGVEDAIISLTSADGTGVYVEQLHIVDGMKMIEIMMKDPVDAAEEYIQMSAEFDDVGPVSVGNYVDYEVKGSTVTATLGVAQSITQYIGDLVITYQYNSELEEFEPHSVMYTAF
;
A
#
# COMPACT_ATOMS: atom_id res chain seq x y z
N MET A 1 45.82 -18.52 16.95
CA MET A 1 45.40 -17.63 15.86
C MET A 1 44.81 -18.46 14.72
N ASN A 2 43.49 -18.58 14.50
CA ASN A 2 42.34 -18.35 15.35
C ASN A 2 41.28 -19.38 14.95
N ARG A 3 40.99 -20.32 15.86
CA ARG A 3 39.80 -21.20 15.78
C ARG A 3 38.47 -20.42 15.85
N LEU A 4 38.56 -19.09 15.98
CA LEU A 4 37.48 -18.11 15.90
C LEU A 4 37.15 -17.63 14.47
N ILE A 5 37.98 -17.91 13.44
CA ILE A 5 37.70 -17.45 12.06
C ILE A 5 36.89 -18.48 11.26
N LYS A 6 36.90 -19.77 11.64
CA LYS A 6 36.02 -20.78 11.01
C LYS A 6 34.57 -20.73 11.52
N ALA A 7 34.33 -20.08 12.66
CA ALA A 7 32.99 -19.91 13.22
C ALA A 7 32.21 -18.72 12.62
N VAL A 8 32.89 -17.77 11.96
CA VAL A 8 32.26 -16.54 11.45
C VAL A 8 31.85 -16.65 9.97
N ILE A 9 32.38 -17.62 9.22
CA ILE A 9 31.97 -17.86 7.81
C ILE A 9 30.83 -18.90 7.70
N LEU A 10 30.44 -19.56 8.80
CA LEU A 10 29.30 -20.47 8.83
C LEU A 10 27.98 -19.80 9.29
N LEU A 11 27.97 -18.48 9.48
CA LEU A 11 26.80 -17.70 9.91
C LEU A 11 26.18 -16.85 8.77
N THR A 12 26.61 -17.05 7.52
CA THR A 12 26.05 -16.33 6.35
C THR A 12 25.37 -17.26 5.34
N CYS A 13 25.11 -18.53 5.68
CA CYS A 13 24.45 -19.49 4.76
C CYS A 13 23.08 -19.99 5.23
N VAL A 14 22.41 -19.32 6.20
CA VAL A 14 21.05 -19.74 6.65
C VAL A 14 19.94 -18.80 6.14
N MET A 15 20.25 -17.76 5.37
CA MET A 15 19.23 -16.86 4.80
C MET A 15 19.03 -17.03 3.29
N PHE A 16 19.00 -18.26 2.80
CA PHE A 16 18.38 -18.56 1.52
C PHE A 16 17.75 -19.95 1.57
N VAL A 17 16.51 -20.04 1.12
CA VAL A 17 15.65 -21.23 1.08
C VAL A 17 14.92 -21.55 2.40
N GLY A 18 14.12 -20.58 2.85
CA GLY A 18 13.01 -20.79 3.78
C GLY A 18 11.67 -20.95 3.05
N SER A 19 11.64 -21.69 1.94
CA SER A 19 10.41 -22.18 1.34
C SER A 19 10.42 -23.70 1.42
N ALA A 20 9.42 -24.23 2.13
CA ALA A 20 8.92 -25.60 2.13
C ALA A 20 9.95 -26.74 2.28
N LEU A 21 9.96 -27.39 3.46
CA LEU A 21 9.86 -28.85 3.63
C LEU A 21 10.12 -29.18 5.11
N VAL A 22 9.04 -29.30 5.89
CA VAL A 22 9.10 -29.98 7.18
C VAL A 22 9.16 -31.48 6.89
N PHE A 23 10.34 -32.08 7.02
CA PHE A 23 10.48 -33.54 7.05
C PHE A 23 10.11 -34.04 8.44
N ALA A 24 8.86 -34.48 8.61
CA ALA A 24 8.49 -35.39 9.68
C ALA A 24 8.80 -36.83 9.21
N GLU A 25 9.81 -37.44 9.81
CA GLU A 25 10.19 -38.83 9.57
C GLU A 25 9.15 -39.76 10.24
N TYR A 26 8.09 -40.12 9.52
CA TYR A 26 7.14 -41.15 9.96
C TYR A 26 7.52 -42.51 9.35
N LYS A 27 7.89 -43.46 10.20
CA LYS A 27 8.12 -44.86 9.80
C LYS A 27 6.79 -45.48 9.34
N GLY A 28 6.69 -45.73 8.04
CA GLY A 28 5.96 -46.84 7.42
C GLY A 28 4.44 -46.89 7.62
N ASN A 29 3.69 -46.48 6.60
CA ASN A 29 2.85 -47.41 5.83
C ASN A 29 2.20 -46.68 4.64
N SER A 30 2.06 -47.42 3.54
CA SER A 30 1.40 -47.07 2.27
C SER A 30 0.13 -46.23 2.45
N LEU A 31 0.07 -45.06 1.80
CA LEU A 31 -1.18 -44.34 1.56
C LEU A 31 -1.24 -43.86 0.10
N SER A 32 -2.18 -44.46 -0.60
CA SER A 32 -2.73 -44.09 -1.90
C SER A 32 -3.37 -42.70 -1.88
N ASN A 33 -3.22 -41.98 -2.99
CA ASN A 33 -4.04 -40.85 -3.47
C ASN A 33 -4.57 -39.88 -2.40
N ILE A 34 -3.82 -38.80 -2.16
CA ILE A 34 -4.39 -37.56 -1.64
C ILE A 34 -4.41 -36.59 -2.83
N GLU A 35 -5.58 -36.40 -3.43
CA GLU A 35 -5.85 -35.19 -4.22
C GLU A 35 -5.79 -34.02 -3.24
N ASN A 36 -4.71 -33.25 -3.32
CA ASN A 36 -4.52 -32.07 -2.50
C ASN A 36 -5.17 -30.88 -3.22
N THR A 37 -6.42 -30.57 -2.89
CA THR A 37 -7.17 -29.43 -3.43
C THR A 37 -8.10 -28.81 -2.39
N ASP A 38 -7.62 -28.63 -1.16
CA ASP A 38 -8.23 -27.67 -0.24
C ASP A 38 -7.24 -26.50 -0.12
N GLU A 39 -7.55 -25.36 -0.74
CA GLU A 39 -6.87 -24.10 -0.44
C GLU A 39 -6.97 -23.85 1.06
N VAL A 40 -5.83 -23.79 1.75
CA VAL A 40 -5.78 -23.52 3.19
C VAL A 40 -6.21 -22.07 3.40
N ARG A 41 -7.49 -21.87 3.74
CA ARG A 41 -8.03 -20.60 4.19
C ARG A 41 -7.50 -20.32 5.59
N ILE A 42 -6.48 -19.47 5.68
CA ILE A 42 -6.00 -18.93 6.95
C ILE A 42 -6.96 -17.81 7.33
N GLU A 43 -7.85 -18.08 8.29
CA GLU A 43 -8.71 -17.04 8.85
C GLU A 43 -7.84 -15.95 9.50
N PRO A 44 -8.16 -14.66 9.28
CA PRO A 44 -7.46 -13.56 9.93
C PRO A 44 -7.50 -13.69 11.46
N ALA A 45 -6.37 -13.42 12.11
CA ALA A 45 -6.25 -13.51 13.57
C ALA A 45 -6.82 -12.29 14.31
N MET A 46 -7.03 -11.18 13.59
CA MET A 46 -7.54 -9.91 14.10
C MET A 46 -8.88 -9.56 13.44
N ASP A 47 -9.63 -8.64 14.06
CA ASP A 47 -10.86 -8.12 13.49
C ASP A 47 -10.60 -7.26 12.26
N ALA A 48 -11.59 -7.17 11.37
CA ALA A 48 -11.50 -6.29 10.21
C ALA A 48 -11.41 -4.83 10.63
N VAL A 49 -10.47 -4.09 10.03
CA VAL A 49 -10.31 -2.64 10.24
C VAL A 49 -11.04 -1.81 9.19
N ALA A 50 -11.39 -2.44 8.07
CA ALA A 50 -12.25 -1.85 7.04
C ALA A 50 -13.05 -2.95 6.33
N VAL A 51 -14.27 -2.64 5.89
CA VAL A 51 -15.15 -3.58 5.18
C VAL A 51 -15.88 -2.85 4.04
N VAL A 52 -16.20 -3.56 2.97
CA VAL A 52 -17.12 -3.05 1.94
C VAL A 52 -18.55 -3.47 2.32
N PRO A 53 -19.46 -2.55 2.64
CA PRO A 53 -20.80 -2.88 3.10
C PRO A 53 -21.57 -3.77 2.12
N GLY A 54 -22.21 -4.82 2.62
CA GLY A 54 -23.02 -5.74 1.81
C GLY A 54 -22.22 -6.82 1.07
N THR A 55 -20.92 -6.95 1.35
CA THR A 55 -20.05 -7.98 0.78
C THR A 55 -19.24 -8.68 1.88
N ASP A 56 -18.51 -9.73 1.52
CA ASP A 56 -17.51 -10.37 2.39
C ASP A 56 -16.10 -9.74 2.25
N ASN A 57 -15.98 -8.64 1.50
CA ASN A 57 -14.70 -7.98 1.27
C ASN A 57 -14.30 -7.16 2.50
N ALA A 58 -13.09 -7.40 2.99
CA ALA A 58 -12.61 -6.84 4.25
C ALA A 58 -11.09 -6.74 4.27
N LEU A 59 -10.59 -5.80 5.06
CA LEU A 59 -9.18 -5.61 5.33
C LEU A 59 -8.89 -5.94 6.78
N TYR A 60 -7.87 -6.76 7.01
CA TYR A 60 -7.47 -7.21 8.34
C TYR A 60 -6.00 -6.89 8.58
N PRO A 61 -5.62 -6.38 9.74
CA PRO A 61 -4.22 -6.30 10.13
C PRO A 61 -3.68 -7.71 10.42
N VAL A 62 -2.42 -7.95 10.10
CA VAL A 62 -1.73 -9.21 10.47
C VAL A 62 -1.39 -9.19 11.96
N GLN A 63 -0.84 -8.06 12.42
CA GLN A 63 -0.51 -7.82 13.82
C GLN A 63 -0.52 -6.32 14.12
N GLU A 64 -0.54 -5.98 15.40
CA GLU A 64 -0.37 -4.62 15.90
C GLU A 64 0.81 -4.58 16.88
N THR A 65 1.72 -3.61 16.68
CA THR A 65 2.81 -3.32 17.60
C THR A 65 2.87 -1.83 17.86
N ASP A 66 2.80 -1.41 19.13
CA ASP A 66 2.90 -0.02 19.56
C ASP A 66 1.95 0.95 18.82
N GLY A 67 0.70 0.52 18.60
CA GLY A 67 -0.32 1.33 17.91
C GLY A 67 -0.14 1.42 16.40
N ILE A 68 0.68 0.54 15.81
CA ILE A 68 0.89 0.43 14.37
C ILE A 68 0.51 -0.98 13.92
N TYR A 69 -0.36 -1.07 12.93
CA TYR A 69 -0.60 -2.30 12.19
C TYR A 69 0.59 -2.61 11.27
N GLU A 70 1.08 -3.83 11.35
CA GLU A 70 2.19 -4.31 10.54
C GLU A 70 1.74 -5.45 9.63
N GLY A 71 1.63 -5.16 8.34
CA GLY A 71 1.08 -6.07 7.36
C GLY A 71 -0.45 -6.08 7.34
N MET A 72 -1.00 -6.28 6.15
CA MET A 72 -2.44 -6.31 5.90
C MET A 72 -2.82 -7.56 5.11
N ILE A 73 -3.99 -8.11 5.43
CA ILE A 73 -4.65 -9.17 4.68
C ILE A 73 -5.90 -8.57 4.04
N LEU A 74 -5.95 -8.56 2.71
CA LEU A 74 -7.13 -8.20 1.93
C LEU A 74 -7.93 -9.46 1.61
N ALA A 75 -9.15 -9.55 2.13
CA ALA A 75 -10.16 -10.49 1.66
C ALA A 75 -10.93 -9.83 0.52
N TRP A 76 -10.83 -10.39 -0.69
CA TRP A 76 -11.47 -9.84 -1.89
C TRP A 76 -11.98 -10.96 -2.79
N GLY A 77 -13.28 -10.96 -3.12
CA GLY A 77 -13.86 -11.96 -4.02
C GLY A 77 -13.66 -13.41 -3.55
N GLY A 78 -13.62 -13.65 -2.23
CA GLY A 78 -13.38 -14.96 -1.62
C GLY A 78 -11.90 -15.39 -1.55
N LYS A 79 -10.98 -14.57 -2.05
CA LYS A 79 -9.53 -14.79 -1.97
C LYS A 79 -8.91 -13.93 -0.87
N TYR A 80 -7.70 -14.30 -0.44
CA TYR A 80 -6.93 -13.57 0.55
C TYR A 80 -5.56 -13.20 0.00
N LEU A 81 -5.17 -11.93 0.15
CA LEU A 81 -3.86 -11.41 -0.25
C LEU A 81 -3.15 -10.78 0.93
N ASN A 82 -1.85 -11.03 1.03
CA ASN A 82 -1.02 -10.44 2.08
C ASN A 82 -0.18 -9.32 1.47
N PHE A 83 -0.21 -8.17 2.12
CA PHE A 83 0.57 -7.00 1.74
C PHE A 83 1.42 -6.51 2.93
N PRO A 84 2.63 -6.00 2.68
CA PRO A 84 3.52 -5.50 3.73
C PRO A 84 3.15 -4.08 4.20
N TRP A 85 1.96 -3.58 3.86
CA TRP A 85 1.51 -2.23 4.20
C TRP A 85 1.42 -2.03 5.72
N ARG A 86 1.63 -0.79 6.15
CA ARG A 86 1.56 -0.39 7.55
C ARG A 86 0.55 0.72 7.71
N SER A 87 -0.13 0.76 8.84
CA SER A 87 -1.07 1.84 9.14
C SER A 87 -1.09 2.11 10.63
N VAL A 88 -1.42 3.34 11.02
CA VAL A 88 -1.78 3.65 12.40
C VAL A 88 -2.99 2.82 12.81
N ALA A 89 -2.92 2.20 13.98
CA ALA A 89 -4.05 1.55 14.64
C ALA A 89 -4.88 2.61 15.38
N SER A 90 -5.72 3.33 14.64
CA SER A 90 -6.54 4.43 15.17
C SER A 90 -7.97 4.36 14.68
N GLU A 91 -8.92 4.55 15.60
CA GLU A 91 -10.34 4.73 15.24
C GLU A 91 -10.60 6.10 14.60
N THR A 92 -9.80 7.12 14.91
CA THR A 92 -10.00 8.48 14.35
C THR A 92 -9.35 8.66 12.99
N ALA A 93 -8.34 7.84 12.69
CA ALA A 93 -7.66 7.77 11.39
C ALA A 93 -7.80 6.34 10.85
N SER A 94 -9.04 5.87 10.79
CA SER A 94 -9.37 4.50 10.43
C SER A 94 -9.01 4.20 8.98
N ALA A 95 -8.50 3.00 8.75
CA ALA A 95 -8.37 2.47 7.40
C ALA A 95 -9.73 2.48 6.68
N GLN A 96 -9.72 2.69 5.37
CA GLN A 96 -10.91 2.62 4.54
C GLN A 96 -10.71 1.58 3.43
N LEU A 97 -11.80 0.91 3.05
CA LEU A 97 -11.85 -0.04 1.96
C LEU A 97 -13.07 0.26 1.10
N MET A 98 -12.85 0.50 -0.18
CA MET A 98 -13.90 0.79 -1.16
C MET A 98 -13.77 -0.15 -2.36
N ALA A 99 -14.89 -0.36 -3.05
CA ALA A 99 -14.97 -1.11 -4.29
C ALA A 99 -15.32 -0.17 -5.45
N MET A 100 -14.49 -0.16 -6.50
CA MET A 100 -14.73 0.65 -7.69
C MET A 100 -13.94 0.10 -8.87
N ASP A 101 -14.55 0.03 -10.05
CA ASP A 101 -13.87 -0.32 -11.29
C ASP A 101 -13.03 0.87 -11.78
N VAL A 102 -11.78 0.95 -11.30
CA VAL A 102 -10.86 2.05 -11.64
C VAL A 102 -10.03 1.72 -12.88
N THR A 103 -9.84 0.43 -13.16
CA THR A 103 -9.16 -0.08 -14.37
C THR A 103 -10.03 -0.04 -15.62
N GLN A 104 -11.35 0.09 -15.46
CA GLN A 104 -12.38 0.08 -16.52
C GLN A 104 -12.47 -1.26 -17.25
N ASP A 105 -12.21 -2.37 -16.55
CA ASP A 105 -12.30 -3.72 -17.09
C ASP A 105 -13.65 -4.41 -16.81
N GLY A 106 -14.53 -3.74 -16.04
CA GLY A 106 -15.85 -4.23 -15.65
C GLY A 106 -15.86 -5.04 -14.35
N VAL A 107 -14.72 -5.17 -13.66
CA VAL A 107 -14.57 -5.78 -12.34
C VAL A 107 -14.19 -4.69 -11.34
N GLU A 108 -14.79 -4.72 -10.15
CA GLU A 108 -14.44 -3.76 -9.10
C GLU A 108 -13.05 -4.07 -8.51
N ASP A 109 -12.22 -3.03 -8.42
CA ASP A 109 -10.93 -3.03 -7.77
C ASP A 109 -11.08 -2.66 -6.28
N ALA A 110 -10.15 -3.12 -5.46
CA ALA A 110 -10.08 -2.73 -4.06
C ALA A 110 -9.28 -1.44 -3.92
N ILE A 111 -9.89 -0.42 -3.31
CA ILE A 111 -9.22 0.85 -2.99
C ILE A 111 -9.07 0.93 -1.48
N ILE A 112 -7.83 1.06 -1.02
CA ILE A 112 -7.49 1.05 0.40
C ILE A 112 -6.81 2.37 0.75
N SER A 113 -7.40 3.11 1.68
CA SER A 113 -6.77 4.28 2.30
C SER A 113 -6.24 3.90 3.67
N LEU A 114 -4.93 4.03 3.86
CA LEU A 114 -4.24 3.81 5.12
C LEU A 114 -3.65 5.12 5.63
N THR A 115 -3.41 5.19 6.94
CA THR A 115 -2.73 6.36 7.53
C THR A 115 -1.31 5.97 7.94
N SER A 116 -0.32 6.64 7.38
CA SER A 116 1.07 6.48 7.79
C SER A 116 1.38 7.28 9.06
N ALA A 117 2.23 6.73 9.94
CA ALA A 117 2.85 7.45 11.05
C ALA A 117 4.37 7.44 10.88
N ASP A 118 4.94 8.61 10.65
CA ASP A 118 6.38 8.83 10.58
C ASP A 118 7.01 9.23 11.95
N GLY A 119 6.19 9.24 13.01
CA GLY A 119 6.61 9.59 14.36
C GLY A 119 6.64 11.09 14.67
N THR A 120 6.19 11.96 13.75
CA THR A 120 6.12 13.42 13.98
C THR A 120 4.72 13.93 14.33
N GLY A 121 3.71 13.04 14.30
CA GLY A 121 2.30 13.41 14.49
C GLY A 121 1.62 13.93 13.22
N VAL A 122 2.30 13.85 12.07
CA VAL A 122 1.72 14.08 10.74
C VAL A 122 1.13 12.76 10.24
N TYR A 123 -0.17 12.77 9.97
CA TYR A 123 -0.89 11.67 9.35
C TYR A 123 -0.90 11.91 7.84
N VAL A 124 -0.13 11.11 7.10
CA VAL A 124 -0.14 11.13 5.63
C VAL A 124 -0.96 9.94 5.16
N GLU A 125 -1.99 10.20 4.37
CA GLU A 125 -2.78 9.14 3.75
C GLU A 125 -1.92 8.40 2.72
N GLN A 126 -2.05 7.08 2.67
CA GLN A 126 -1.47 6.22 1.65
C GLN A 126 -2.61 5.51 0.94
N LEU A 127 -2.64 5.64 -0.39
CA LEU A 127 -3.62 4.97 -1.23
C LEU A 127 -2.99 3.72 -1.85
N HIS A 128 -3.63 2.58 -1.65
CA HIS A 128 -3.31 1.33 -2.34
C HIS A 128 -4.50 0.92 -3.20
N ILE A 129 -4.22 0.42 -4.40
CA ILE A 129 -5.24 -0.09 -5.34
C ILE A 129 -4.86 -1.51 -5.71
N VAL A 130 -5.77 -2.47 -5.53
CA VAL A 130 -5.58 -3.86 -5.93
C VAL A 130 -6.55 -4.21 -7.04
N ASP A 131 -6.01 -4.65 -8.18
CA ASP A 131 -6.76 -5.10 -9.35
C ASP A 131 -7.69 -6.25 -8.95
N GLY A 132 -8.99 -6.08 -9.17
CA GLY A 132 -10.01 -7.04 -8.75
C GLY A 132 -10.01 -8.35 -9.53
N MET A 133 -9.42 -8.37 -10.72
CA MET A 133 -9.34 -9.54 -11.59
C MET A 133 -8.01 -10.29 -11.42
N LYS A 134 -6.90 -9.56 -11.50
CA LYS A 134 -5.53 -10.06 -11.43
C LYS A 134 -5.09 -10.30 -9.99
N MET A 135 -5.69 -9.62 -9.03
CA MET A 135 -5.36 -9.71 -7.60
C MET A 135 -3.90 -9.31 -7.34
N ILE A 136 -3.48 -8.19 -7.91
CA ILE A 136 -2.15 -7.59 -7.71
C ILE A 136 -2.31 -6.11 -7.40
N GLU A 137 -1.41 -5.55 -6.60
CA GLU A 137 -1.37 -4.10 -6.38
C GLU A 137 -1.00 -3.38 -7.69
N ILE A 138 -1.80 -2.38 -8.04
CA ILE A 138 -1.55 -1.50 -9.18
C ILE A 138 -0.63 -0.38 -8.69
N MET A 139 0.52 -0.26 -9.33
CA MET A 139 1.48 0.78 -8.97
C MET A 139 0.92 2.15 -9.34
N MET A 140 1.27 3.16 -8.55
CA MET A 140 0.95 4.55 -8.80
C MET A 140 2.21 5.38 -8.55
N LYS A 141 2.50 6.33 -9.42
CA LYS A 141 3.60 7.28 -9.17
C LYS A 141 3.31 8.03 -7.86
N ASP A 142 4.32 8.12 -7.00
CA ASP A 142 4.18 8.85 -5.74
C ASP A 142 3.81 10.33 -6.00
N PRO A 143 2.78 10.86 -5.33
CA PRO A 143 2.33 12.22 -5.58
C PRO A 143 3.29 13.30 -5.07
N VAL A 144 4.10 13.01 -4.06
CA VAL A 144 5.14 13.93 -3.60
C VAL A 144 6.22 14.02 -4.68
N ASP A 145 6.69 12.90 -5.20
CA ASP A 145 7.66 12.87 -6.31
C ASP A 145 7.13 13.61 -7.55
N ALA A 146 5.88 13.35 -7.94
CA ALA A 146 5.25 14.03 -9.08
C ALA A 146 5.09 15.55 -8.85
N ALA A 147 4.76 15.98 -7.63
CA ALA A 147 4.68 17.38 -7.27
C ALA A 147 6.06 18.06 -7.29
N GLU A 148 7.10 17.41 -6.76
CA GLU A 148 8.46 17.94 -6.78
C GLU A 148 8.99 18.12 -8.19
N GLU A 149 8.76 17.16 -9.09
CA GLU A 149 9.10 17.29 -10.51
C GLU A 149 8.37 18.47 -11.17
N TYR A 150 7.07 18.63 -10.90
CA TYR A 150 6.29 19.75 -11.43
C TYR A 150 6.83 21.10 -10.96
N ILE A 151 7.12 21.25 -9.66
CA ILE A 151 7.68 22.47 -9.07
C ILE A 151 9.01 22.83 -9.72
N GLN A 152 9.88 21.84 -9.97
CA GLN A 152 11.18 22.07 -10.62
C GLN A 152 11.06 22.55 -12.07
N MET A 153 10.00 22.18 -12.77
CA MET A 153 9.79 22.51 -14.18
C MET A 153 8.91 23.75 -14.42
N SER A 154 8.06 24.11 -13.45
CA SER A 154 7.07 25.16 -13.60
C SER A 154 7.65 26.55 -13.32
N ALA A 155 7.52 27.45 -14.30
CA ALA A 155 7.92 28.85 -14.16
C ALA A 155 7.12 29.61 -13.09
N GLU A 156 5.98 29.07 -12.64
CA GLU A 156 5.18 29.64 -11.55
C GLU A 156 5.96 29.70 -10.23
N PHE A 157 6.94 28.81 -10.05
CA PHE A 157 7.75 28.73 -8.84
C PHE A 157 9.11 29.45 -8.93
N ASP A 158 9.48 29.99 -10.11
CA ASP A 158 10.76 30.69 -10.31
C ASP A 158 10.94 31.87 -9.35
N ASP A 159 9.86 32.62 -9.10
CA ASP A 159 9.85 33.82 -8.26
C ASP A 159 9.36 33.56 -6.82
N VAL A 160 8.89 32.33 -6.54
CA VAL A 160 8.29 31.94 -5.25
C VAL A 160 9.36 31.56 -4.23
N GLY A 161 10.53 31.10 -4.69
CA GLY A 161 11.61 30.60 -3.85
C GLY A 161 11.39 29.13 -3.41
N PRO A 162 12.22 28.60 -2.51
CA PRO A 162 12.13 27.20 -2.08
C PRO A 162 10.77 26.89 -1.43
N VAL A 163 10.15 25.81 -1.88
CA VAL A 163 8.89 25.28 -1.35
C VAL A 163 9.05 23.80 -1.00
N SER A 164 8.17 23.31 -0.13
CA SER A 164 8.04 21.92 0.26
C SER A 164 6.61 21.44 0.03
N VAL A 165 6.48 20.15 -0.29
CA VAL A 165 5.22 19.42 -0.44
C VAL A 165 5.22 18.17 0.46
N GLY A 166 4.07 17.51 0.58
CA GLY A 166 3.94 16.25 1.32
C GLY A 166 3.67 16.38 2.82
N ASN A 167 3.45 17.60 3.33
CA ASN A 167 3.03 17.82 4.72
C ASN A 167 1.61 17.29 5.00
N TYR A 168 0.79 17.15 3.96
CA TYR A 168 -0.33 16.22 3.90
C TYR A 168 -0.50 15.79 2.45
N VAL A 169 -1.09 14.62 2.27
CA VAL A 169 -1.59 14.12 0.99
C VAL A 169 -3.00 13.60 1.28
N ASP A 170 -3.97 14.07 0.51
CA ASP A 170 -5.37 13.66 0.59
C ASP A 170 -5.78 13.06 -0.75
N TYR A 171 -6.38 11.87 -0.72
CA TYR A 171 -6.80 11.17 -1.93
C TYR A 171 -8.31 11.18 -2.10
N GLU A 172 -8.75 11.37 -3.34
CA GLU A 172 -10.14 11.16 -3.74
C GLU A 172 -10.20 10.25 -4.97
N VAL A 173 -11.01 9.20 -4.89
CA VAL A 173 -11.25 8.28 -6.00
C VAL A 173 -12.69 8.42 -6.48
N LYS A 174 -12.87 8.73 -7.77
CA LYS A 174 -14.16 8.93 -8.43
C LYS A 174 -14.18 8.29 -9.81
N GLY A 175 -14.99 7.24 -9.98
CA GLY A 175 -14.96 6.44 -11.20
C GLY A 175 -13.56 5.91 -11.43
N SER A 176 -13.00 6.10 -12.63
CA SER A 176 -11.63 5.69 -12.96
C SER A 176 -10.55 6.73 -12.66
N THR A 177 -10.90 7.80 -11.95
CA THR A 177 -9.99 8.91 -11.66
C THR A 177 -9.56 8.90 -10.20
N VAL A 178 -8.26 8.96 -9.97
CA VAL A 178 -7.66 9.19 -8.66
C VAL A 178 -7.11 10.61 -8.63
N THR A 179 -7.43 11.36 -7.59
CA THR A 179 -6.91 12.71 -7.36
C THR A 179 -6.14 12.74 -6.06
N ALA A 180 -4.90 13.24 -6.09
CA ALA A 180 -4.11 13.51 -4.90
C ALA A 180 -3.96 15.03 -4.73
N THR A 181 -4.31 15.53 -3.54
CA THR A 181 -4.13 16.94 -3.17
C THR A 181 -3.00 17.08 -2.17
N LEU A 182 -2.04 17.95 -2.48
CA LEU A 182 -0.85 18.19 -1.67
C LEU A 182 -0.77 19.67 -1.31
N GLY A 183 -0.48 19.95 -0.04
CA GLY A 183 -0.18 21.30 0.39
C GLY A 183 1.20 21.76 -0.09
N VAL A 184 1.29 23.01 -0.52
CA VAL A 184 2.56 23.67 -0.88
C VAL A 184 2.88 24.73 0.16
N ALA A 185 4.06 24.64 0.77
CA ALA A 185 4.49 25.57 1.81
C ALA A 185 5.92 26.07 1.58
N GLN A 186 6.20 27.34 1.89
CA GLN A 186 7.57 27.88 1.93
C GLN A 186 8.23 27.68 3.30
N SER A 187 7.43 27.52 4.35
CA SER A 187 7.90 27.28 5.72
C SER A 187 6.80 26.67 6.57
N ILE A 188 7.14 26.26 7.79
CA ILE A 188 6.18 25.76 8.80
C ILE A 188 5.06 26.75 9.15
N THR A 189 5.18 28.03 8.78
CA THR A 189 4.18 29.07 9.03
C THR A 189 3.60 29.70 7.77
N GLN A 190 4.09 29.32 6.59
CA GLN A 190 3.70 29.94 5.33
C GLN A 190 3.30 28.89 4.31
N TYR A 191 2.00 28.66 4.25
CA TYR A 191 1.32 27.88 3.24
C TYR A 191 0.90 28.81 2.09
N ILE A 192 1.11 28.38 0.85
CA ILE A 192 0.97 29.25 -0.33
C ILE A 192 0.00 28.73 -1.39
N GLY A 193 -0.41 27.46 -1.31
CA GLY A 193 -1.27 26.87 -2.31
C GLY A 193 -1.44 25.37 -2.16
N ASP A 194 -2.25 24.82 -3.06
CA ASP A 194 -2.42 23.39 -3.26
C ASP A 194 -1.93 22.96 -4.64
N LEU A 195 -1.29 21.80 -4.70
CA LEU A 195 -1.10 21.05 -5.93
C LEU A 195 -2.13 19.91 -5.97
N VAL A 196 -2.86 19.84 -7.07
CA VAL A 196 -3.83 18.78 -7.35
C VAL A 196 -3.30 17.96 -8.52
N ILE A 197 -3.00 16.69 -8.27
CA ILE A 197 -2.54 15.73 -9.26
C ILE A 197 -3.68 14.79 -9.60
N THR A 198 -4.07 14.73 -10.86
CA THR A 198 -5.06 13.78 -11.36
C THR A 198 -4.34 12.64 -12.06
N TYR A 199 -4.62 11.42 -11.64
CA TYR A 199 -4.09 10.19 -12.21
C TYR A 199 -5.13 9.49 -13.07
N GLN A 200 -4.63 8.78 -14.08
CA GLN A 200 -5.42 7.87 -14.90
C GLN A 200 -4.70 6.53 -15.02
N TYR A 201 -5.47 5.45 -15.09
CA TYR A 201 -4.93 4.13 -15.34
C TYR A 201 -4.41 4.01 -16.78
N ASN A 202 -3.13 3.67 -16.91
CA ASN A 202 -2.50 3.34 -18.19
C ASN A 202 -2.54 1.82 -18.38
N SER A 203 -3.37 1.36 -19.32
CA SER A 203 -3.54 -0.08 -19.59
C SER A 203 -2.36 -0.74 -20.31
N GLU A 204 -1.45 0.03 -20.91
CA GLU A 204 -0.23 -0.51 -21.53
C GLU A 204 0.85 -0.80 -20.48
N LEU A 205 0.92 0.02 -19.44
CA LEU A 205 1.89 -0.08 -18.34
C LEU A 205 1.35 -0.79 -17.10
N GLU A 206 0.02 -0.94 -17.01
CA GLU A 206 -0.71 -1.50 -15.87
C GLU A 206 -0.44 -0.72 -14.56
N GLU A 207 -0.41 0.61 -14.65
CA GLU A 207 -0.15 1.52 -13.53
C GLU A 207 -0.96 2.82 -13.63
N PHE A 208 -1.09 3.55 -12.53
CA PHE A 208 -1.64 4.90 -12.50
C PHE A 208 -0.56 5.95 -12.74
N GLU A 209 -0.69 6.70 -13.82
CA GLU A 209 0.22 7.78 -14.19
C GLU A 209 -0.43 9.16 -13.97
N PRO A 210 0.35 10.19 -13.61
CA PRO A 210 -0.13 11.56 -13.59
C PRO A 210 -0.62 11.98 -14.99
N HIS A 211 -1.89 12.32 -15.10
CA HIS A 211 -2.51 12.85 -16.31
C HIS A 211 -2.44 14.39 -16.35
N SER A 212 -2.63 15.04 -15.21
CA SER A 212 -2.55 16.49 -15.08
C SER A 212 -2.15 16.92 -13.68
N VAL A 213 -1.44 18.05 -13.59
CA VAL A 213 -1.10 18.73 -12.34
C VAL A 213 -1.60 20.17 -12.40
N MET A 214 -2.30 20.60 -11.36
CA MET A 214 -2.87 21.95 -11.25
C MET A 214 -2.41 22.60 -9.95
N TYR A 215 -1.86 23.81 -10.03
CA TYR A 215 -1.53 24.61 -8.85
C TYR A 215 -2.62 25.66 -8.59
N THR A 216 -3.06 25.78 -7.34
CA THR A 216 -3.97 26.83 -6.88
C THR A 216 -3.31 27.61 -5.76
N ALA A 217 -2.93 28.85 -6.04
CA ALA A 217 -2.34 29.76 -5.05
C ALA A 217 -3.41 30.39 -4.12
N PHE A 218 -3.02 30.74 -2.90
CA PHE A 218 -3.83 31.50 -1.93
C PHE A 218 -3.40 32.96 -1.76
#